data_AF-A0A6J1Q6Z8-F1
#
_entry.id   AF-A0A6J1Q6Z8-F1
#
_cell.length_a   1.000
_cell.length_b   1.000
_cell.length_c   1.000
_cell.angle_alpha   90.00
_cell.angle_beta   90.00
_cell.angle_gamma   90.00
#
_symmetry.space_group_name_H-M   'P 1'
#
loop_
_entity.id
_entity.type
_entity.pdbx_description
1 polymer ?
#
loop_
_entity_poly.entity_id
_entity_poly.type
_entity_poly.pdbx_seq_one_letter_code
_entity_poly.pdbx_strand_id
1 'polypeptide(L)'
;MGKWGKYKKRFQKKWLIEPELKNWLEESNEIDVLNGKQEAYCKLCKCYLRAKHSDLIAHKKSNKHCEKEQVLDRRTQSSMRQHGLLSYYMILYYIILYEIRKKSDIGLHC
;
A
#
# COMPACT_ATOMS: atom_id res chain seq x y z
N MET A 1 34.40 -26.17 -27.00
CA MET A 1 33.48 -26.35 -25.86
C MET A 1 33.65 -25.17 -24.88
N GLY A 2 32.54 -24.73 -24.28
CA GLY A 2 32.26 -23.33 -23.94
C GLY A 2 33.00 -22.70 -22.76
N LYS A 3 33.48 -21.47 -22.97
CA LYS A 3 33.97 -20.54 -21.94
C LYS A 3 32.85 -19.58 -21.52
N TRP A 4 31.77 -20.08 -20.91
CA TRP A 4 30.78 -19.21 -20.27
C TRP A 4 31.00 -19.24 -18.77
N GLY A 5 32.03 -18.47 -18.37
CA GLY A 5 32.34 -18.21 -16.97
C GLY A 5 31.11 -17.70 -16.23
N LYS A 6 30.89 -18.27 -15.05
CA LYS A 6 29.71 -18.13 -14.19
C LYS A 6 29.56 -16.68 -13.73
N TYR A 7 28.82 -15.85 -14.45
CA TYR A 7 28.34 -14.57 -13.93
C TYR A 7 27.25 -14.83 -12.89
N LYS A 8 27.66 -15.03 -11.63
CA LYS A 8 26.75 -14.91 -10.48
C LYS A 8 26.41 -13.43 -10.31
N LYS A 9 25.41 -12.95 -11.05
CA LYS A 9 24.86 -11.60 -10.86
C LYS A 9 24.13 -11.59 -9.51
N ARG A 10 24.77 -10.95 -8.53
CA ARG A 10 24.19 -10.59 -7.24
C ARG A 10 23.31 -9.35 -7.38
N PHE A 11 22.42 -9.16 -6.42
CA PHE A 11 21.61 -7.97 -6.24
C PHE A 11 22.49 -6.72 -6.23
N GLN A 12 22.10 -5.73 -7.03
CA GLN A 12 22.83 -4.47 -7.10
C GLN A 12 22.08 -3.42 -6.30
N LYS A 13 22.72 -2.91 -5.24
CA LYS A 13 22.15 -1.86 -4.38
C LYS A 13 21.74 -0.60 -5.15
N LYS A 14 22.32 -0.36 -6.33
CA LYS A 14 21.93 0.74 -7.21
C LYS A 14 20.45 0.69 -7.63
N TRP A 15 19.86 -0.51 -7.71
CA TRP A 15 18.43 -0.69 -8.05
C TRP A 15 17.50 -0.14 -6.97
N LEU A 16 17.98 0.02 -5.72
CA LEU A 16 17.23 0.66 -4.64
C LEU A 16 17.20 2.20 -4.77
N ILE A 17 18.07 2.76 -5.62
CA ILE A 17 18.16 4.21 -5.84
C ILE A 17 17.39 4.61 -7.10
N GLU A 18 17.30 3.71 -8.08
CA GLU A 18 16.59 3.97 -9.34
C GLU A 18 15.12 4.29 -9.10
N PRO A 19 14.61 5.43 -9.63
CA PRO A 19 13.25 5.90 -9.36
C PRO A 19 12.18 4.91 -9.83
N GLU A 20 12.51 4.07 -10.81
CA GLU A 20 11.59 3.08 -11.37
C GLU A 20 11.37 1.85 -10.50
N LEU A 21 12.30 1.55 -9.59
CA LEU A 21 12.36 0.32 -8.81
C LEU A 21 12.29 0.59 -7.30
N LYS A 22 12.88 1.70 -6.83
CA LYS A 22 12.96 2.12 -5.42
C LYS A 22 11.63 2.07 -4.66
N ASN A 23 10.52 2.39 -5.34
CA ASN A 23 9.23 2.53 -4.67
C ASN A 23 8.66 1.21 -4.12
N TRP A 24 9.00 0.10 -4.75
CA TRP A 24 8.42 -1.21 -4.43
C TRP A 24 9.45 -2.30 -4.15
N LEU A 25 10.68 -2.13 -4.61
CA LEU A 25 11.78 -3.08 -4.46
C LEU A 25 12.48 -2.91 -3.10
N GLU A 26 12.72 -4.02 -2.43
CA GLU A 26 13.51 -4.09 -1.19
C GLU A 26 14.59 -5.18 -1.31
N GLU A 27 15.70 -5.01 -0.61
CA GLU A 27 16.71 -6.05 -0.43
C GLU A 27 16.16 -7.09 0.55
N SER A 28 16.06 -8.36 0.14
CA SER A 28 15.63 -9.42 1.05
C SER A 28 16.81 -9.87 1.92
N ASN A 29 16.67 -9.77 3.25
CA ASN A 29 17.64 -10.33 4.20
C ASN A 29 17.60 -11.87 4.25
N GLU A 30 16.63 -12.49 3.55
CA GLU A 30 16.53 -13.93 3.44
C GLU A 30 17.56 -14.46 2.44
N ILE A 31 18.72 -14.80 2.99
CA ILE A 31 19.71 -15.66 2.37
C ILE A 31 19.12 -17.07 2.45
N ASP A 32 18.75 -17.63 1.30
CA ASP A 32 18.24 -19.01 1.13
C ASP A 32 16.74 -19.23 1.31
N VAL A 33 16.09 -19.51 0.18
CA VAL A 33 15.33 -20.75 0.09
C VAL A 33 15.76 -21.48 -1.19
N LEU A 34 16.66 -22.46 -1.04
CA LEU A 34 17.03 -23.52 -2.00
C LEU A 34 18.05 -23.22 -3.12
N ASN A 35 18.46 -21.98 -3.41
CA ASN A 35 19.39 -21.76 -4.55
C ASN A 35 20.26 -20.48 -4.53
N GLY A 36 20.33 -19.74 -3.41
CA GLY A 36 21.20 -18.57 -3.24
C GLY A 36 21.05 -17.44 -4.28
N LYS A 37 19.82 -17.20 -4.78
CA LYS A 37 19.56 -16.30 -5.93
C LYS A 37 18.37 -15.33 -5.76
N GLN A 38 17.65 -15.42 -4.65
CA GLN A 38 16.50 -14.56 -4.36
C GLN A 38 16.94 -13.54 -3.30
N GLU A 39 17.47 -12.41 -3.78
CA GLU A 39 17.99 -11.31 -2.95
C GLU A 39 17.10 -10.06 -3.06
N ALA A 40 15.97 -10.16 -3.75
CA ALA A 40 15.06 -9.05 -4.03
C ALA A 40 13.63 -9.38 -3.55
N TYR A 41 12.99 -8.44 -2.87
CA TYR A 41 11.61 -8.56 -2.40
C TYR A 41 10.74 -7.44 -2.95
N CYS A 42 9.52 -7.76 -3.34
CA CYS A 42 8.53 -6.77 -3.76
C CYS A 42 7.53 -6.50 -2.64
N LYS A 43 7.47 -5.25 -2.15
CA LYS A 43 6.55 -4.82 -1.08
C LYS A 43 5.08 -4.85 -1.50
N LEU A 44 4.80 -4.52 -2.76
CA LEU A 44 3.43 -4.46 -3.28
C LEU A 44 2.90 -5.87 -3.49
N CYS A 45 3.67 -6.71 -4.19
CA CYS A 45 3.25 -8.07 -4.51
C CYS A 45 3.43 -9.05 -3.35
N LYS A 46 4.28 -8.71 -2.37
CA LYS A 46 4.71 -9.54 -1.24
C LYS A 46 5.34 -10.87 -1.70
N CYS A 47 6.24 -10.79 -2.68
CA CYS A 47 6.88 -11.95 -3.27
C CYS A 47 8.38 -11.75 -3.45
N TYR A 48 9.15 -12.84 -3.33
CA TYR A 48 10.58 -12.88 -3.61
C TYR A 48 10.82 -12.96 -5.12
N LEU A 49 11.71 -12.12 -5.60
CA LEU A 49 12.09 -12.02 -7.00
C LEU A 49 13.54 -12.43 -7.19
N ARG A 50 13.85 -12.83 -8.41
CA ARG A 50 15.25 -13.04 -8.81
C ARG A 50 15.93 -11.68 -8.92
N ALA A 51 17.14 -11.59 -8.38
CA ALA A 51 17.98 -10.40 -8.44
C ALA A 51 18.58 -10.18 -9.84
N LYS A 52 17.72 -10.07 -10.85
CA LYS A 52 18.07 -9.74 -12.23
C LYS A 52 17.25 -8.53 -12.67
N HIS A 53 17.93 -7.50 -13.16
CA HIS A 53 17.28 -6.28 -13.66
C HIS A 53 16.14 -6.57 -14.65
N SER A 54 16.34 -7.49 -15.61
CA SER A 54 15.29 -7.89 -16.57
C SER A 54 14.04 -8.46 -15.90
N ASP A 55 14.21 -9.27 -14.85
CA ASP A 55 13.11 -9.89 -14.12
C ASP A 55 12.38 -8.83 -13.27
N LEU A 56 13.11 -7.86 -12.71
CA LEU A 56 12.53 -6.74 -11.95
C LEU A 56 11.67 -5.83 -12.86
N ILE A 57 12.18 -5.48 -14.04
CA ILE A 57 11.44 -4.67 -15.01
C ILE A 57 10.22 -5.45 -15.55
N ALA A 58 10.36 -6.75 -15.83
CA ALA A 58 9.25 -7.59 -16.24
C ALA A 58 8.19 -7.70 -15.14
N HIS A 59 8.62 -7.82 -13.87
CA HIS A 59 7.71 -7.85 -12.72
C HIS A 59 6.91 -6.56 -12.57
N LYS A 60 7.56 -5.39 -12.72
CA LYS A 60 6.88 -4.09 -12.70
C LYS A 60 5.73 -4.01 -13.72
N LYS A 61 5.93 -4.61 -14.90
CA LYS A 61 4.93 -4.64 -15.99
C LYS A 61 3.83 -5.70 -15.81
N SER A 62 3.92 -6.54 -14.77
CA SER A 62 2.92 -7.56 -14.51
C SER A 62 1.59 -6.95 -14.08
N ASN A 63 0.46 -7.48 -14.56
CA ASN A 63 -0.88 -7.03 -14.17
C ASN A 63 -1.07 -7.05 -12.65
N LYS A 64 -0.57 -8.09 -11.97
CA LYS A 64 -0.63 -8.20 -10.50
C LYS A 64 0.08 -7.06 -9.78
N HIS A 65 1.16 -6.54 -10.37
CA HIS A 65 1.91 -5.42 -9.82
C HIS A 65 1.16 -4.11 -10.07
N CYS A 66 0.72 -3.89 -11.31
CA CYS A 66 -0.02 -2.71 -11.74
C CYS A 66 -1.32 -2.51 -10.93
N GLU A 67 -2.10 -3.57 -10.75
CA GLU A 67 -3.34 -3.53 -9.94
C GLU A 67 -3.07 -3.11 -8.50
N LYS A 68 -2.03 -3.68 -7.87
CA LYS A 68 -1.68 -3.35 -6.48
C LYS A 68 -1.08 -1.96 -6.34
N GLU A 69 -0.31 -1.51 -7.33
CA GLU A 69 0.23 -0.15 -7.39
C GLU A 69 -0.91 0.88 -7.47
N GLN A 70 -1.93 0.62 -8.30
CA GLN A 70 -3.12 1.49 -8.41
C GLN A 70 -3.97 1.52 -7.14
N VAL A 71 -4.09 0.40 -6.42
CA VAL A 71 -4.86 0.32 -5.16
C VAL A 71 -4.18 1.08 -4.02
N LEU A 72 -2.84 1.16 -4.04
CA LEU A 72 -2.05 1.87 -3.02
C LEU A 72 -1.95 3.37 -3.28
N ASP A 73 -2.30 3.85 -4.47
CA ASP A 73 -2.47 5.27 -4.70
C ASP A 73 -3.65 5.79 -3.88
N ARG A 74 -3.36 6.50 -2.78
CA ARG A 74 -4.39 7.09 -1.92
C ARG A 74 -5.34 8.04 -2.68
N ARG A 75 -4.98 8.48 -3.89
CA ARG A 75 -5.82 9.31 -4.75
C ARG A 75 -7.01 8.55 -5.33
N THR A 76 -6.95 7.23 -5.50
CA THR A 76 -8.05 6.42 -6.07
C THR A 76 -9.04 5.90 -5.04
N GLN A 77 -8.72 5.96 -3.74
CA GLN A 77 -9.65 5.58 -2.66
C GLN A 77 -10.64 6.71 -2.33
N SER A 78 -11.51 7.03 -3.29
CA SER A 78 -12.62 7.98 -3.14
C SER A 78 -13.68 7.52 -2.13
N SER A 79 -13.75 6.22 -1.82
CA SER A 79 -14.86 5.63 -1.04
C SER A 79 -14.80 5.86 0.47
N MET A 80 -13.69 6.37 1.03
CA MET A 80 -13.56 6.58 2.49
C MET A 80 -13.91 7.99 2.98
N ARG A 81 -14.40 8.90 2.12
CA ARG A 81 -14.57 10.32 2.51
C ARG A 81 -15.96 10.71 3.05
N GLN A 82 -16.98 9.85 2.98
CA GLN A 82 -18.37 10.30 3.24
C GLN A 82 -18.96 9.98 4.62
N HIS A 83 -18.31 9.20 5.48
CA HIS A 83 -18.92 8.78 6.75
C HIS A 83 -18.87 9.81 7.90
N GLY A 84 -18.06 10.87 7.80
CA GLY A 84 -17.85 11.81 8.91
C GLY A 84 -18.89 12.94 9.03
N LEU A 85 -19.49 13.37 7.92
CA LEU A 85 -20.41 14.52 7.93
C LEU A 85 -21.81 14.13 8.41
N LEU A 86 -22.30 12.96 8.00
CA LEU A 86 -23.63 12.48 8.40
C LEU A 86 -23.75 12.20 9.91
N SER A 87 -22.67 11.72 10.55
CA SER A 87 -22.68 11.48 12.00
C SER A 87 -22.75 12.80 12.79
N TYR A 88 -22.02 13.84 12.37
CA TYR A 88 -22.04 15.14 13.04
C TYR A 88 -23.40 15.83 12.96
N TYR A 89 -24.03 15.86 11.78
CA TYR A 89 -25.36 16.45 11.63
C TYR A 89 -26.44 15.69 12.42
N MET A 90 -26.34 14.37 12.51
CA MET A 90 -27.24 13.57 13.36
C MET A 90 -27.03 13.87 14.85
N ILE A 91 -25.77 13.93 15.30
CA ILE A 91 -25.44 14.27 16.69
C ILE A 91 -25.97 15.67 17.04
N LEU A 92 -25.74 16.68 16.17
CA LEU A 92 -26.28 18.02 16.37
C LEU A 92 -27.81 18.04 16.40
N TYR A 93 -28.48 17.32 15.51
CA TYR A 93 -29.94 17.22 15.48
C TYR A 93 -30.49 16.63 16.80
N TYR A 94 -29.89 15.55 17.30
CA TYR A 94 -30.27 14.97 18.59
C TYR A 94 -30.03 15.92 19.77
N ILE A 95 -28.91 16.67 19.79
CA ILE A 95 -28.62 17.67 20.82
C ILE A 95 -29.65 18.81 20.78
N ILE A 96 -29.96 19.32 19.59
CA ILE A 96 -30.96 20.38 19.40
C ILE A 96 -32.34 19.91 19.86
N LEU A 97 -32.77 18.69 19.49
CA LEU A 97 -34.03 18.11 19.95
C LEU A 97 -34.06 17.92 21.47
N TYR A 98 -32.94 17.51 22.07
CA TYR A 98 -32.83 17.35 23.52
C TYR A 98 -32.99 18.69 24.25
N GLU A 99 -32.36 19.76 23.76
CA GLU A 99 -32.48 21.10 24.34
C GLU A 99 -33.89 21.70 24.15
N ILE A 100 -34.55 21.43 23.02
CA ILE A 100 -35.95 21.83 22.79
C ILE A 100 -36.88 21.10 23.77
N ARG A 101 -36.69 19.78 23.97
CA ARG A 101 -37.48 18.99 24.93
C ARG A 101 -37.25 19.44 26.37
N LYS A 102 -36.01 19.72 26.74
CA LYS A 102 -35.66 20.26 28.07
C LYS A 102 -36.31 21.62 28.33
N LYS A 103 -36.45 22.47 27.32
CA LYS A 103 -37.16 23.76 27.44
C LYS A 103 -38.69 23.60 27.60
N SER A 104 -39.29 22.51 27.12
CA SER A 104 -40.73 22.27 27.31
C SER A 104 -41.11 21.81 28.72
N ASP A 105 -40.21 21.13 29.45
CA ASP A 105 -40.46 20.68 30.83
C ASP A 105 -40.34 21.81 31.88
N ILE A 106 -39.70 22.94 31.54
CA ILE A 106 -39.52 24.10 32.44
C ILE A 106 -40.70 25.10 32.32
N GLY A 107 -41.60 24.89 31.36
CA GLY A 107 -42.74 25.78 31.08
C GLY A 107 -44.06 25.43 31.77
N LEU A 108 -44.11 24.42 32.64
CA LEU A 108 -45.33 24.01 33.36
C LEU A 108 -45.15 24.11 34.88
N HIS A 109 -44.87 25.31 35.36
CA HIS A 109 -45.11 25.68 36.76
C HIS A 109 -45.52 27.16 36.84
N CYS A 110 -46.78 27.41 36.47
CA CYS A 110 -47.59 28.50 36.97
C CYS A 110 -49.01 27.98 37.15
#